data_AF-A0A3D4H265-F1
#
_entry.id   AF-A0A3D4H265-F1
#
_cell.length_a   1.000
_cell.length_b   1.000
_cell.length_c   1.000
_cell.angle_alpha   90.00
_cell.angle_beta   90.00
_cell.angle_gamma   90.00
#
_symmetry.space_group_name_H-M   'P 1'
#
loop_
_entity.id
_entity.type
_entity.pdbx_description
1 polymer ?
#
loop_
_entity_poly.entity_id
_entity_poly.type
_entity_poly.pdbx_seq_one_letter_code
_entity_poly.pdbx_strand_id
1 'polypeptide(L)'
;MEWFEAAKSIGVVDITGGAPEMNPQFRYLIDSLRRIRPHVDIIDRCNLAILLEPGHEYLVDFLADNRVEVVASLPCYQLENVDRQRGDGVFEDYILALKTLNAAGYGSNPELRL
;
A
#
# COMPACT_ATOMS: atom_id res chain seq x y z
N MET A 1 -14.12 -17.03 3.27
CA MET A 1 -13.90 -16.42 1.94
C MET A 1 -14.13 -17.46 0.84
N GLU A 2 -15.19 -18.27 0.95
CA GLU A 2 -15.45 -19.39 0.02
C GLU A 2 -15.75 -18.93 -1.42
N TRP A 3 -16.41 -17.78 -1.56
CA TRP A 3 -16.69 -17.17 -2.86
C TRP A 3 -15.38 -16.84 -3.63
N PHE A 4 -14.33 -16.41 -2.94
CA PHE A 4 -13.05 -16.03 -3.55
C PHE A 4 -12.25 -17.28 -3.96
N GLU A 5 -12.35 -18.34 -3.18
CA GLU A 5 -11.76 -19.65 -3.51
C GLU A 5 -12.42 -20.27 -4.76
N ALA A 6 -13.74 -20.09 -4.90
CA ALA A 6 -14.47 -20.52 -6.09
C ALA A 6 -14.16 -19.64 -7.32
N ALA A 7 -13.92 -18.34 -7.13
CA ALA A 7 -13.68 -17.36 -8.20
C ALA A 7 -12.23 -17.37 -8.72
N LYS A 8 -11.79 -18.53 -9.24
CA LYS A 8 -10.40 -18.76 -9.71
C LYS A 8 -9.94 -17.85 -10.85
N SER A 9 -10.86 -17.23 -11.58
CA SER A 9 -10.56 -16.31 -12.69
C SER A 9 -10.09 -14.92 -12.26
N ILE A 10 -10.29 -14.54 -10.99
CA ILE A 10 -9.84 -13.23 -10.48
C ILE A 10 -8.30 -13.25 -10.37
N GLY A 11 -7.61 -12.52 -11.23
CA GLY A 11 -6.14 -12.43 -11.19
C GLY A 11 -5.61 -11.37 -10.22
N VAL A 12 -6.40 -10.33 -9.97
CA VAL A 12 -5.99 -9.13 -9.23
C VAL A 12 -7.07 -8.72 -8.23
N VAL A 13 -6.65 -8.34 -7.03
CA VAL A 13 -7.50 -7.70 -6.01
C VAL A 13 -6.98 -6.28 -5.77
N ASP A 14 -7.70 -5.28 -6.27
CA ASP A 14 -7.37 -3.86 -6.11
C ASP A 14 -8.14 -3.28 -4.91
N ILE A 15 -7.40 -2.95 -3.84
CA ILE A 15 -7.93 -2.45 -2.58
C ILE A 15 -7.81 -0.93 -2.56
N THR A 16 -8.96 -0.27 -2.41
CA THR A 16 -9.11 1.18 -2.49
C THR A 16 -10.06 1.71 -1.43
N GLY A 17 -10.20 3.03 -1.31
CA GLY A 17 -11.06 3.70 -0.33
C GLY A 17 -10.48 5.06 0.06
N GLY A 18 -10.55 5.40 1.35
CA GLY A 18 -9.75 6.49 1.92
C GLY A 18 -8.29 6.07 2.06
N ALA A 19 -7.88 5.70 3.28
CA ALA A 19 -6.69 4.89 3.53
C ALA A 19 -7.19 3.48 3.90
N PRO A 20 -7.19 2.50 2.96
CA PRO A 20 -7.69 1.16 3.24
C PRO A 20 -7.01 0.49 4.44
N GLU A 21 -5.77 0.84 4.72
CA GLU A 21 -4.92 0.31 5.79
C GLU A 21 -5.42 0.71 7.19
N MET A 22 -6.17 1.82 7.29
CA MET A 22 -6.84 2.21 8.53
C MET A 22 -8.01 1.29 8.90
N ASN A 23 -8.49 0.45 7.98
CA ASN A 23 -9.54 -0.50 8.30
C ASN A 23 -8.97 -1.60 9.22
N PRO A 24 -9.57 -1.86 10.40
CA PRO A 24 -9.08 -2.90 11.32
C PRO A 24 -9.00 -4.31 10.70
N GLN A 25 -9.73 -4.56 9.61
CA GLN A 25 -9.72 -5.84 8.90
C GLN A 25 -8.73 -5.90 7.73
N PHE A 26 -7.98 -4.84 7.44
CA PHE A 26 -7.05 -4.77 6.30
C PHE A 26 -6.06 -5.93 6.31
N ARG A 27 -5.34 -6.12 7.41
CA ARG A 27 -4.37 -7.22 7.56
C ARG A 27 -5.01 -8.58 7.39
N TYR A 28 -6.17 -8.78 8.04
CA TYR A 28 -6.91 -10.03 7.95
C TYR A 28 -7.31 -10.34 6.49
N LEU A 29 -7.71 -9.32 5.72
CA LEU A 29 -8.04 -9.47 4.31
C LEU A 29 -6.82 -9.92 3.51
N ILE A 30 -5.69 -9.22 3.62
CA ILE A 30 -4.43 -9.55 2.92
C ILE A 30 -3.96 -10.97 3.27
N ASP A 31 -3.89 -11.30 4.57
CA ASP A 31 -3.46 -12.62 5.03
C ASP A 31 -4.39 -13.73 4.51
N SER A 32 -5.70 -13.46 4.46
CA SER A 32 -6.68 -14.40 3.93
C SER A 32 -6.52 -14.61 2.42
N LEU A 33 -6.29 -13.52 1.66
CA LEU A 33 -6.05 -13.57 0.22
C LEU A 33 -4.80 -14.40 -0.09
N ARG A 34 -3.69 -14.12 0.60
CA ARG A 34 -2.42 -14.87 0.45
C ARG A 34 -2.54 -16.33 0.83
N ARG A 35 -3.30 -16.65 1.89
CA ARG A 35 -3.55 -18.04 2.28
C ARG A 35 -4.34 -18.83 1.24
N ILE A 36 -5.37 -18.22 0.65
CA ILE A 36 -6.25 -18.90 -0.33
C ILE A 36 -5.54 -18.98 -1.69
N ARG A 37 -4.87 -17.91 -2.11
CA ARG A 37 -4.11 -17.84 -3.36
C ARG A 37 -2.79 -17.10 -3.15
N PRO A 38 -1.69 -17.83 -2.88
CA PRO A 38 -0.39 -17.24 -2.59
C PRO A 38 0.12 -16.26 -3.65
N HIS A 39 -0.24 -16.50 -4.91
CA HIS A 39 0.25 -15.74 -6.07
C HIS A 39 -0.79 -14.81 -6.70
N VAL A 40 -1.95 -14.56 -6.06
CA VAL A 40 -2.88 -13.55 -6.59
C VAL A 40 -2.24 -12.17 -6.50
N ASP A 41 -2.41 -11.32 -7.52
CA ASP A 41 -1.94 -9.94 -7.43
C ASP A 41 -2.83 -9.17 -6.45
N ILE A 42 -2.20 -8.41 -5.56
CA ILE A 42 -2.90 -7.55 -4.60
C ILE A 42 -2.33 -6.16 -4.77
N ILE A 43 -3.19 -5.19 -5.02
CA ILE A 43 -2.84 -3.77 -5.12
C ILE A 43 -3.42 -3.06 -3.91
N ASP A 44 -2.60 -2.26 -3.24
CA ASP A 44 -2.99 -1.33 -2.21
C ASP A 44 -2.84 0.12 -2.71
N ARG A 45 -3.96 0.82 -2.85
CA ARG A 45 -3.97 2.23 -3.25
C ARG A 45 -3.71 3.11 -2.04
N CYS A 46 -2.44 3.27 -1.73
CA CYS A 46 -1.95 3.95 -0.54
C CYS A 46 -1.86 5.47 -0.72
N ASN A 47 -2.19 6.22 0.33
CA ASN A 47 -2.10 7.69 0.34
C ASN A 47 -0.73 8.24 0.79
N LEU A 48 0.26 7.35 1.00
CA LEU A 48 1.60 7.58 1.56
C LEU A 48 1.64 8.09 3.01
N ALA A 49 0.78 9.03 3.40
CA ALA A 49 0.75 9.61 4.75
C ALA A 49 0.57 8.52 5.82
N ILE A 50 -0.30 7.54 5.56
CA ILE A 50 -0.59 6.45 6.50
C ILE A 50 0.64 5.64 6.91
N LEU A 51 1.69 5.59 6.09
CA LEU A 51 2.93 4.86 6.38
C LEU A 51 3.76 5.52 7.50
N LEU A 52 3.47 6.78 7.83
CA LEU A 52 4.15 7.55 8.86
C LEU A 52 3.27 7.85 10.08
N GLU A 53 1.99 7.46 10.02
CA GLU A 53 1.05 7.69 11.12
C GLU A 53 1.37 6.77 12.33
N PRO A 54 1.21 7.26 13.57
CA PRO A 54 1.38 6.44 14.77
C PRO A 54 0.51 5.19 14.73
N GLY A 55 1.10 4.05 15.08
CA GLY A 55 0.44 2.74 15.07
C GLY A 55 0.47 2.02 13.71
N HIS A 56 1.08 2.61 12.67
CA HIS A 56 1.30 2.00 11.36
C HIS A 56 2.77 1.75 11.04
N GLU A 57 3.65 1.78 12.04
CA GLU A 57 5.11 1.58 11.88
C GLU A 57 5.45 0.21 11.26
N TYR A 58 4.56 -0.76 11.41
CA TYR A 58 4.68 -2.12 10.85
C TYR A 58 4.24 -2.22 9.38
N LEU A 59 3.56 -1.21 8.85
CA LEU A 59 2.74 -1.35 7.64
C LEU A 59 3.61 -1.63 6.40
N VAL A 60 4.73 -0.91 6.24
CA VAL A 60 5.65 -1.13 5.11
C VAL A 60 6.18 -2.56 5.08
N ASP A 61 6.65 -3.06 6.22
CA ASP A 61 7.17 -4.43 6.33
C ASP A 61 6.06 -5.45 6.04
N PHE A 62 4.86 -5.21 6.55
CA PHE A 62 3.70 -6.08 6.31
C PHE A 62 3.30 -6.15 4.82
N LEU A 63 3.31 -5.01 4.11
CA LEU A 63 3.03 -4.94 2.69
C LEU A 63 4.11 -5.68 1.88
N ALA A 64 5.38 -5.49 2.24
CA ALA A 64 6.52 -6.14 1.60
C ALA A 64 6.50 -7.66 1.80
N ASP A 65 6.30 -8.13 3.03
CA ASP A 65 6.21 -9.55 3.38
C ASP A 65 5.08 -10.26 2.60
N ASN A 66 3.98 -9.54 2.36
CA ASN A 66 2.85 -10.01 1.58
C ASN A 66 2.94 -9.64 0.10
N ARG A 67 4.06 -9.11 -0.40
CA ARG A 67 4.26 -8.74 -1.82
C ARG A 67 3.09 -7.95 -2.40
N VAL A 68 2.56 -7.02 -1.61
CA VAL A 68 1.47 -6.15 -2.04
C VAL A 68 2.05 -5.08 -2.94
N GLU A 69 1.49 -4.92 -4.14
CA GLU A 69 1.82 -3.81 -5.02
C GLU A 69 1.24 -2.54 -4.41
N VAL A 70 2.07 -1.51 -4.27
CA VAL A 70 1.64 -0.23 -3.71
C VAL A 70 1.41 0.73 -4.87
N VAL A 71 0.21 1.31 -4.98
CA VAL A 71 -0.05 2.42 -5.91
C VAL A 71 -0.17 3.69 -5.10
N ALA A 72 0.92 4.46 -5.06
CA ALA A 72 1.04 5.66 -4.24
C ALA A 72 0.32 6.87 -4.86
N SER A 73 -0.57 7.49 -4.09
CA SER A 73 -1.34 8.67 -4.52
C SER A 73 -0.56 9.98 -4.32
N LEU A 74 0.42 10.26 -5.17
CA LEU A 74 1.16 11.53 -5.19
C LEU A 74 0.54 12.51 -6.20
N PRO A 75 -0.02 13.67 -5.79
CA PRO A 75 -0.70 14.56 -6.74
C PRO A 75 0.24 15.23 -7.74
N CYS A 76 1.48 15.55 -7.35
CA CYS A 76 2.54 16.03 -8.24
C CYS A 76 3.91 15.98 -7.55
N TYR A 77 4.97 16.33 -8.29
CA TYR A 77 6.36 16.35 -7.79
C TYR A 77 6.81 17.70 -7.18
N GLN A 78 5.94 18.71 -7.16
CA GLN A 78 6.29 20.06 -6.70
C GLN A 78 5.78 20.30 -5.29
N LEU A 79 6.68 20.67 -4.38
CA LEU A 79 6.39 20.93 -2.97
C LEU A 79 5.21 21.89 -2.80
N GLU A 80 5.25 23.06 -3.44
CA GLU A 80 4.24 24.10 -3.25
C GLU A 80 2.84 23.63 -3.67
N ASN A 81 2.76 22.75 -4.68
CA ASN A 81 1.50 22.22 -5.15
C ASN A 81 0.95 21.09 -4.30
N VAL A 82 1.83 20.26 -3.72
CA VAL A 82 1.44 19.22 -2.78
C VAL A 82 0.96 19.86 -1.49
N ASP A 83 1.74 20.76 -0.91
CA ASP A 83 1.40 21.40 0.36
C ASP A 83 0.10 22.20 0.25
N ARG A 84 -0.09 22.95 -0.85
CA ARG A 84 -1.34 23.67 -1.13
C ARG A 84 -2.58 22.76 -1.22
N GLN A 85 -2.43 21.52 -1.68
CA GLN A 85 -3.55 20.58 -1.86
C GLN A 85 -3.78 19.66 -0.66
N ARG A 86 -2.71 19.31 0.07
CA ARG A 86 -2.71 18.23 1.07
C ARG A 86 -2.41 18.71 2.49
N GLY A 87 -1.84 19.91 2.64
CA GLY A 87 -1.44 20.49 3.91
C GLY A 87 0.07 20.75 3.98
N ASP A 88 0.46 21.75 4.76
CA ASP A 88 1.87 22.14 4.92
C ASP A 88 2.71 20.97 5.46
N GLY A 89 3.88 20.73 4.85
CA GLY A 89 4.82 19.68 5.26
C GLY A 89 4.52 18.28 4.69
N VAL A 90 3.36 18.07 4.07
CA VAL A 90 2.97 16.76 3.51
C VAL A 90 3.91 16.32 2.39
N PHE A 91 4.49 17.24 1.61
CA PHE A 91 5.46 16.87 0.60
C PHE A 91 6.66 16.11 1.18
N GLU A 92 7.23 16.60 2.28
CA GLU A 92 8.39 15.96 2.90
C GLU A 92 8.02 14.60 3.50
N ASP A 93 6.84 14.49 4.10
CA ASP A 93 6.29 13.22 4.58
C ASP A 93 6.13 12.21 3.43
N TYR A 94 5.64 12.64 2.27
CA TYR A 94 5.54 11.76 1.10
C TYR A 94 6.91 11.30 0.59
N ILE A 95 7.90 12.19 0.56
CA ILE A 95 9.28 11.82 0.19
C ILE A 95 9.86 10.83 1.20
N LEU A 96 9.63 11.04 2.50
CA LEU A 96 10.06 10.12 3.54
C LEU A 96 9.38 8.75 3.38
N ALA A 97 8.06 8.71 3.19
CA ALA A 97 7.31 7.48 2.97
C ALA A 97 7.81 6.71 1.74
N LEU A 98 8.07 7.40 0.63
CA LEU A 98 8.66 6.79 -0.57
C LEU A 98 10.05 6.22 -0.29
N LYS A 99 10.91 6.92 0.46
CA LYS A 99 12.22 6.41 0.86
C LYS A 99 12.11 5.18 1.76
N THR A 100 11.15 5.14 2.66
CA THR A 100 10.88 3.97 3.51
C THR A 100 10.48 2.76 2.67
N LEU A 101 9.58 2.93 1.69
CA LEU A 101 9.22 1.87 0.73
C LEU A 101 10.46 1.39 -0.06
N ASN A 102 11.27 2.32 -0.57
CA ASN A 102 12.51 1.98 -1.29
C ASN A 102 13.47 1.16 -0.41
N ALA A 103 13.63 1.54 0.86
CA ALA A 103 14.47 0.82 1.81
C ALA A 103 13.96 -0.60 2.10
N ALA A 104 12.64 -0.81 2.05
CA ALA A 104 12.02 -2.14 2.14
C ALA A 104 12.12 -2.96 0.84
N GLY A 105 12.64 -2.37 -0.24
CA GLY A 105 12.91 -3.05 -1.51
C GLY A 105 11.95 -2.71 -2.65
N TYR A 106 10.94 -1.86 -2.42
CA TYR A 106 10.09 -1.38 -3.50
C TYR A 106 10.90 -0.62 -4.55
N GLY A 107 10.70 -0.95 -5.83
CA GLY A 107 11.45 -0.35 -6.94
C GLY A 107 12.86 -0.92 -7.18
N SER A 108 13.36 -1.80 -6.32
CA SER A 108 14.64 -2.52 -6.51
C SER A 108 14.49 -4.04 -6.57
N ASN A 109 13.51 -4.60 -5.86
CA ASN A 109 13.11 -6.00 -5.94
C ASN A 109 11.95 -6.14 -6.95
N PRO A 110 12.06 -6.98 -7.99
CA PRO A 110 10.99 -7.17 -8.99
C PRO A 110 9.67 -7.72 -8.41
N GLU A 111 9.71 -8.36 -7.24
CA GLU A 111 8.51 -8.84 -6.54
C GLU A 111 7.79 -7.73 -5.74
N LEU A 112 8.43 -6.57 -5.53
CA LEU A 112 7.92 -5.44 -4.76
C LEU A 112 7.69 -4.23 -5.67
N ARG A 113 6.47 -4.16 -6.22
CA ARG A 113 6.04 -3.13 -7.18
C ARG A 113 5.49 -1.89 -6.48
N LEU A 114 5.90 -0.72 -6.96
CA LEU A 114 5.46 0.62 -6.57
C LEU A 114 5.07 1.41 -7.83
#